data_AF-A0A6J6HYJ4-F1
#
_entry.id   AF-A0A6J6HYJ4-F1
#
_cell.length_a   1.000
_cell.length_b   1.000
_cell.length_c   1.000
_cell.angle_alpha   90.00
_cell.angle_beta   90.00
_cell.angle_gamma   90.00
#
_symmetry.space_group_name_H-M   'P 1'
#
loop_
_entity.id
_entity.type
_entity.pdbx_description
1 polymer ?
#
loop_
_entity_poly.entity_id
_entity_poly.type
_entity_poly.pdbx_seq_one_letter_code
_entity_poly.pdbx_strand_id
1 'polypeptide(L)'
;MKKFLDEKLRSLGTAACPPYHLAIVIGGTSAEHALKTAKYASARYLDTLPTQGSMSGHGFRDLEMEEEVLQLTRELGIGAQFGGKYFCHDVRVIRLPRHGASCPVAIAVSCSADRQVLGRITPEGVFLEELEREPAHFLPDVTDEHLDDDVVKIDLNQPMDQIRATLSQYPVKTRLSLSGTLVVARDIAHAKIKEKLDAGEPMPDYLKDHAVYYAGPAKTPEGYASGSFGPTTAGRMDAYVDQFQKAGGSMVMLAKGNRSDAVTNACAANGGFYLGSIGGPAARLAQDCIKKVEVLDYAELGMEAVWCIEVVDFPAFVVVDDKGNDFFKDTTGPTLQIGKGPKA
;
A
#
# COMPACT_ATOMS: atom_id res chain seq x y z
N MET A 1 10.54 24.94 -0.39
CA MET A 1 10.81 23.53 -0.04
C MET A 1 9.60 22.87 0.66
N LYS A 2 9.08 23.42 1.76
CA LYS A 2 7.88 22.89 2.45
C LYS A 2 6.70 22.55 1.54
N LYS A 3 6.32 23.46 0.62
CA LYS A 3 5.25 23.23 -0.37
C LYS A 3 5.53 22.05 -1.32
N PHE A 4 6.78 21.90 -1.77
CA PHE A 4 7.19 20.76 -2.60
C PHE A 4 7.07 19.46 -1.81
N LEU A 5 7.49 19.44 -0.54
CA LEU A 5 7.39 18.26 0.31
C LEU A 5 5.93 17.90 0.63
N ASP A 6 5.04 18.85 0.93
CA ASP A 6 3.61 18.56 1.12
C ASP A 6 3.02 17.83 -0.11
N GLU A 7 3.23 18.38 -1.32
CA GLU A 7 2.73 17.78 -2.55
C GLU A 7 3.31 16.37 -2.78
N LYS A 8 4.63 16.20 -2.64
CA LYS A 8 5.28 14.92 -2.92
C LYS A 8 4.98 13.85 -1.87
N LEU A 9 4.84 14.22 -0.60
CA LEU A 9 4.52 13.28 0.46
C LEU A 9 3.08 12.77 0.37
N ARG A 10 2.12 13.62 -0.04
CA ARG A 10 0.76 13.17 -0.39
C ARG A 10 0.75 12.16 -1.54
N SER A 11 1.61 12.38 -2.54
CA SER A 11 1.71 11.48 -3.69
C SER A 11 2.26 10.08 -3.38
N LEU A 12 2.96 9.91 -2.25
CA LEU A 12 3.36 8.57 -1.78
C LEU A 12 2.14 7.72 -1.45
N GLY A 13 1.11 8.35 -0.87
CA GLY A 13 -0.12 7.71 -0.43
C GLY A 13 0.12 6.53 0.52
N THR A 14 -0.83 5.61 0.55
CA THR A 14 -0.83 4.43 1.44
C THR A 14 -0.37 3.15 0.73
N ALA A 15 0.07 3.31 -0.52
CA ALA A 15 0.46 2.23 -1.41
C ALA A 15 1.70 1.44 -0.97
N ALA A 16 2.49 1.89 -0.01
CA ALA A 16 3.67 1.17 0.47
C ALA A 16 3.55 0.68 1.92
N CYS A 17 2.33 0.60 2.48
CA CYS A 17 2.08 0.14 3.85
C CYS A 17 2.77 1.03 4.91
N PRO A 18 2.26 2.27 5.13
CA PRO A 18 2.66 3.08 6.28
C PRO A 18 2.25 2.41 7.61
N PRO A 19 2.85 2.81 8.74
CA PRO A 19 3.72 3.98 8.91
C PRO A 19 5.11 3.81 8.28
N TYR A 20 5.63 4.88 7.67
CA TYR A 20 6.90 4.86 6.95
C TYR A 20 8.09 5.28 7.79
N HIS A 21 9.27 4.74 7.48
CA HIS A 21 10.53 5.42 7.76
C HIS A 21 10.92 6.22 6.53
N LEU A 22 10.66 7.53 6.58
CA LEU A 22 10.77 8.41 5.43
C LEU A 22 12.21 8.92 5.28
N ALA A 23 12.77 8.85 4.08
CA ALA A 23 14.05 9.44 3.76
C ALA A 23 13.92 10.47 2.63
N ILE A 24 14.52 11.64 2.83
CA ILE A 24 14.61 12.72 1.85
C ILE A 24 16.08 13.06 1.65
N VAL A 25 16.52 13.11 0.40
CA VAL A 25 17.87 13.55 0.02
C VAL A 25 17.76 14.77 -0.86
N ILE A 26 18.47 15.85 -0.50
CA ILE A 26 18.50 17.11 -1.26
C ILE A 26 19.93 17.35 -1.72
N GLY A 27 20.13 17.40 -3.03
CA GLY A 27 21.45 17.43 -3.64
C GLY A 27 21.96 16.03 -3.98
N GLY A 28 23.21 15.96 -4.42
CA GLY A 28 23.82 14.77 -4.97
C GLY A 28 24.61 15.12 -6.24
N THR A 29 25.66 14.36 -6.48
CA THR A 29 26.50 14.51 -7.69
C THR A 29 25.81 13.99 -8.95
N SER A 30 24.79 13.16 -8.78
CA SER A 30 23.97 12.59 -9.85
C SER A 30 22.65 12.05 -9.29
N ALA A 31 21.73 11.65 -10.18
CA ALA A 31 20.44 11.10 -9.77
C ALA A 31 20.60 9.77 -9.03
N GLU A 32 21.45 8.88 -9.52
CA GLU A 32 21.75 7.59 -8.93
C GLU A 32 22.44 7.72 -7.56
N HIS A 33 23.28 8.74 -7.36
CA HIS A 33 23.87 9.03 -6.05
C HIS A 33 22.79 9.48 -5.04
N ALA A 34 21.88 10.38 -5.44
CA ALA A 34 20.78 10.82 -4.59
C ALA A 34 19.87 9.65 -4.20
N LEU A 35 19.50 8.80 -5.17
CA LEU A 35 18.67 7.60 -4.92
C LEU A 35 19.36 6.56 -4.03
N LYS A 36 20.65 6.28 -4.27
CA LYS A 36 21.44 5.39 -3.39
C LYS A 36 21.49 5.92 -1.96
N THR A 37 21.71 7.23 -1.80
CA THR A 37 21.73 7.86 -0.49
C THR A 37 20.37 7.77 0.19
N ALA A 38 19.28 7.99 -0.55
CA ALA A 38 17.92 7.89 -0.02
C ALA A 38 17.60 6.45 0.44
N LYS A 39 18.06 5.43 -0.30
CA LYS A 39 17.97 4.03 0.10
C LYS A 39 18.69 3.76 1.42
N TYR A 40 19.94 4.21 1.57
CA TYR A 40 20.68 4.02 2.82
C TYR A 40 20.08 4.81 3.99
N ALA A 41 19.61 6.04 3.75
CA ALA A 41 18.92 6.84 4.75
C ALA A 41 17.61 6.19 5.22
N SER A 42 16.80 5.61 4.31
CA SER A 42 15.55 4.94 4.71
C SER A 42 15.81 3.67 5.53
N ALA A 43 16.99 3.07 5.37
CA ALA A 43 17.47 1.93 6.16
C ALA A 43 18.27 2.35 7.41
N ARG A 44 18.30 3.66 7.74
CA ARG A 44 18.97 4.25 8.92
C ARG A 44 20.48 4.01 8.97
N TYR A 45 21.06 3.58 7.84
CA TYR A 45 22.49 3.32 7.69
C TYR A 45 23.33 4.59 7.85
N LEU A 46 22.72 5.76 7.66
CA LEU A 46 23.37 7.06 7.67
C LEU A 46 23.11 7.87 8.95
N ASP A 47 22.59 7.23 10.01
CA ASP A 47 22.20 7.91 11.24
C ASP A 47 23.37 8.59 11.95
N THR A 48 24.60 8.09 11.74
CA THR A 48 25.83 8.62 12.34
C THR A 48 26.53 9.69 11.49
N LEU A 49 25.91 10.17 10.41
CA LEU A 49 26.47 11.29 9.65
C LEU A 49 26.59 12.56 10.52
N PRO A 50 27.52 13.47 10.21
CA PRO A 50 27.53 14.80 10.82
C PRO A 50 26.18 15.50 10.65
N THR A 51 25.85 16.41 11.55
CA THR A 51 24.56 17.14 11.55
C THR A 51 24.67 18.57 11.00
N GLN A 52 25.86 18.96 10.53
CA GLN A 52 26.13 20.25 9.93
C GLN A 52 27.04 20.08 8.72
N GLY A 53 26.87 20.94 7.72
CA GLY A 53 27.79 21.03 6.60
C GLY A 53 29.11 21.67 6.98
N SER A 54 30.10 21.54 6.11
CA SER A 54 31.38 22.25 6.22
C SER A 54 31.90 22.65 4.84
N MET A 55 32.98 23.44 4.81
CA MET A 55 33.62 23.89 3.58
C MET A 55 34.15 22.75 2.70
N SER A 56 34.31 21.54 3.24
CA SER A 56 34.71 20.37 2.43
C SER A 56 33.55 19.82 1.58
N GLY A 57 32.32 20.28 1.81
CA GLY A 57 31.14 19.87 1.04
C GLY A 57 30.72 18.42 1.26
N HIS A 58 30.93 17.85 2.45
CA HIS A 58 30.42 16.51 2.76
C HIS A 58 28.89 16.51 2.98
N GLY A 59 28.27 15.33 2.89
CA GLY A 59 26.87 15.15 3.25
C GLY A 59 26.63 15.25 4.76
N PHE A 60 25.44 15.68 5.16
CA PHE A 60 25.06 15.79 6.58
C PHE A 60 23.57 15.54 6.80
N ARG A 61 23.20 15.14 8.02
CA ARG A 61 21.81 15.01 8.49
C ARG A 61 21.24 16.35 8.93
N ASP A 62 20.12 16.73 8.37
CA ASP A 62 19.41 17.99 8.67
C ASP A 62 18.30 17.72 9.69
N LEU A 63 18.65 17.76 10.98
CA LEU A 63 17.76 17.38 12.07
C LEU A 63 16.55 18.33 12.22
N GLU A 64 16.74 19.62 11.94
CA GLU A 64 15.65 20.60 11.95
C GLU A 64 14.60 20.23 10.89
N MET A 65 15.06 19.92 9.67
CA MET A 65 14.15 19.51 8.61
C MET A 65 13.52 18.14 8.84
N GLU A 66 14.20 17.21 9.51
CA GLU A 66 13.60 15.93 9.94
C GLU A 66 12.38 16.17 10.83
N GLU A 67 12.48 17.06 11.82
CA GLU A 67 11.38 17.40 12.72
C GLU A 67 10.23 18.12 12.00
N GLU A 68 10.54 19.13 11.17
CA GLU A 68 9.53 19.85 10.38
C GLU A 68 8.75 18.91 9.46
N VAL A 69 9.44 17.98 8.79
CA VAL A 69 8.80 17.02 7.89
C VAL A 69 7.99 16.00 8.68
N LEU A 70 8.49 15.52 9.82
CA LEU A 70 7.72 14.61 10.66
C LEU A 70 6.42 15.27 11.13
N GLN A 71 6.47 16.53 11.54
CA GLN A 71 5.28 17.27 11.92
C GLN A 71 4.31 17.45 10.74
N LEU A 72 4.83 17.81 9.56
CA LEU A 72 4.03 17.87 8.34
C LEU A 72 3.30 16.53 8.07
N THR A 73 4.01 15.40 8.16
CA THR A 73 3.42 14.07 7.90
C THR A 73 2.28 13.72 8.86
N ARG A 74 2.35 14.21 10.11
CA ARG A 74 1.31 14.02 11.14
C ARG A 74 0.07 14.85 10.88
N GLU A 75 0.20 15.96 10.17
CA GLU A 75 -0.88 16.88 9.80
C GLU A 75 -1.57 16.51 8.48
N LEU A 76 -1.00 15.60 7.68
CA LEU A 76 -1.59 15.19 6.39
C LEU A 76 -2.95 14.49 6.54
N GLY A 77 -3.23 13.89 7.70
CA GLY A 77 -4.45 13.13 7.96
C GLY A 77 -4.53 11.76 7.29
N ILE A 78 -3.50 11.36 6.52
CA ILE A 78 -3.41 10.05 5.83
C ILE A 78 -3.24 8.90 6.83
N GLY A 79 -2.44 9.12 7.87
CA GLY A 79 -2.19 8.18 8.96
C GLY A 79 -1.64 6.82 8.55
N ALA A 80 -1.85 5.84 9.44
CA ALA A 80 -1.41 4.46 9.23
C ALA A 80 -2.44 3.73 8.35
N GLN A 81 -2.36 3.98 7.04
CA GLN A 81 -3.19 3.41 5.96
C GLN A 81 -4.62 3.93 5.88
N PHE A 82 -5.33 4.10 6.99
CA PHE A 82 -6.76 4.44 7.01
C PHE A 82 -7.06 5.67 7.88
N GLY A 83 -6.34 6.76 7.62
CA GLY A 83 -6.53 8.03 8.32
C GLY A 83 -5.77 8.14 9.64
N GLY A 84 -5.56 9.38 10.09
CA GLY A 84 -4.97 9.69 11.40
C GLY A 84 -3.55 10.24 11.32
N LYS A 85 -2.79 10.06 12.41
CA LYS A 85 -1.51 10.75 12.67
C LYS A 85 -0.28 10.01 12.13
N TYR A 86 -0.25 8.69 12.20
CA TYR A 86 0.97 7.89 12.03
C TYR A 86 1.26 7.53 10.56
N PHE A 87 1.43 8.56 9.72
CA PHE A 87 1.87 8.35 8.34
C PHE A 87 3.35 7.94 8.27
N CYS A 88 4.17 8.50 9.15
CA CYS A 88 5.58 8.17 9.31
C CYS A 88 5.87 7.81 10.78
N HIS A 89 6.71 6.79 10.99
CA HIS A 89 7.37 6.51 12.26
C HIS A 89 8.37 7.62 12.58
N ASP A 90 9.26 7.91 11.63
CA ASP A 90 10.29 8.95 11.72
C ASP A 90 10.71 9.43 10.31
N VAL A 91 11.63 10.39 10.28
CA VAL A 91 12.17 10.98 9.05
C VAL A 91 13.70 11.02 9.12
N ARG A 92 14.37 10.88 7.97
CA ARG A 92 15.78 11.18 7.75
C ARG A 92 15.91 12.18 6.61
N VAL A 93 16.65 13.27 6.81
CA VAL A 93 16.90 14.26 5.76
C VAL A 93 18.41 14.39 5.57
N ILE A 94 18.90 13.99 4.39
CA ILE A 94 20.32 14.12 4.04
C ILE A 94 20.50 15.25 3.04
N ARG A 95 21.37 16.20 3.38
CA ARG A 95 21.84 17.26 2.48
C ARG A 95 23.15 16.82 1.87
N LEU A 96 23.25 16.92 0.54
CA LEU A 96 24.46 16.59 -0.22
C LEU A 96 24.95 17.79 -1.03
N PRO A 97 26.25 17.87 -1.36
CA PRO A 97 26.75 18.83 -2.33
C PRO A 97 26.11 18.57 -3.70
N ARG A 98 26.12 19.58 -4.56
CA ARG A 98 25.52 19.51 -5.90
C ARG A 98 26.29 20.37 -6.89
N HIS A 99 26.24 20.02 -8.16
CA HIS A 99 26.66 20.92 -9.23
C HIS A 99 25.80 22.19 -9.22
N GLY A 100 26.36 23.36 -9.56
CA GLY A 100 25.64 24.64 -9.49
C GLY A 100 24.32 24.65 -10.28
N ALA A 101 24.31 24.00 -11.44
CA ALA A 101 23.16 23.87 -12.34
C ALA A 101 22.21 22.69 -12.02
N SER A 102 22.41 21.97 -10.91
CA SER A 102 21.64 20.76 -10.60
C SER A 102 21.21 20.74 -9.13
N CYS A 103 20.06 20.13 -8.85
CA CYS A 103 19.58 19.87 -7.49
C CYS A 103 18.69 18.61 -7.50
N PRO A 104 19.28 17.40 -7.63
CA PRO A 104 18.49 16.19 -7.54
C PRO A 104 17.86 16.09 -6.14
N VAL A 105 16.60 15.64 -6.09
CA VAL A 105 15.89 15.36 -4.85
C VAL A 105 15.33 13.96 -4.93
N ALA A 106 15.63 13.13 -3.94
CA ALA A 106 15.16 11.76 -3.85
C ALA A 106 14.33 11.56 -2.57
N ILE A 107 13.19 10.90 -2.70
CA ILE A 107 12.32 10.53 -1.58
C ILE A 107 12.17 9.01 -1.61
N ALA A 108 12.43 8.36 -0.48
CA ALA A 108 12.31 6.92 -0.31
C ALA A 108 11.64 6.60 1.01
N VAL A 109 11.09 5.39 1.12
CA VAL A 109 10.50 4.89 2.37
C VAL A 109 11.02 3.50 2.67
N SER A 110 11.13 3.17 3.97
CA SER A 110 10.99 1.79 4.44
C SER A 110 9.55 1.59 4.92
N CYS A 111 8.95 0.46 4.57
CA CYS A 111 7.57 0.14 4.87
C CYS A 111 7.42 -0.62 6.21
N SER A 112 6.20 -1.02 6.58
CA SER A 112 5.97 -1.90 7.74
C SER A 112 6.78 -3.20 7.72
N ALA A 113 7.21 -3.66 6.54
CA ALA A 113 8.15 -4.77 6.40
C ALA A 113 9.60 -4.25 6.39
N ASP A 114 9.99 -3.51 7.44
CA ASP A 114 11.29 -2.88 7.63
C ASP A 114 12.37 -3.95 7.87
N ARG A 115 13.16 -4.26 6.84
CA ARG A 115 14.00 -5.46 6.79
C ARG A 115 15.38 -5.13 6.25
N GLN A 116 16.29 -4.89 7.18
CA GLN A 116 17.72 -4.76 6.95
C GLN A 116 18.45 -5.46 8.09
N VAL A 117 19.67 -5.93 7.82
CA VAL A 117 20.55 -6.52 8.82
C VAL A 117 21.99 -6.19 8.44
N LEU A 118 22.73 -5.58 9.36
CA LEU A 118 24.17 -5.35 9.18
C LEU A 118 24.94 -6.64 9.42
N GLY A 119 26.02 -6.84 8.67
CA GLY A 119 26.94 -7.94 8.87
C GLY A 119 28.37 -7.47 8.69
N ARG A 120 29.30 -8.10 9.42
CA ARG A 120 30.74 -7.87 9.25
C ARG A 120 31.51 -9.17 9.42
N ILE A 121 32.62 -9.29 8.69
CA ILE A 121 33.56 -10.39 8.81
C ILE A 121 34.88 -9.79 9.30
N THR A 122 35.43 -10.35 10.37
CA THR A 122 36.71 -9.94 10.96
C THR A 122 37.58 -11.18 11.21
N PRO A 123 38.86 -11.04 11.60
CA PRO A 123 39.69 -12.18 11.98
C PRO A 123 39.07 -13.06 13.08
N GLU A 124 38.20 -12.49 13.91
CA GLU A 124 37.51 -13.18 15.00
C GLU A 124 36.27 -13.98 14.56
N GLY A 125 35.76 -13.77 13.34
CA GLY A 125 34.63 -14.54 12.80
C GLY A 125 33.62 -13.73 11.98
N VAL A 126 32.40 -14.28 11.87
CA VAL A 126 31.27 -13.68 11.17
C VAL A 126 30.29 -13.12 12.19
N PHE A 127 29.96 -11.85 12.08
CA PHE A 127 29.06 -11.14 12.98
C PHE A 127 27.85 -10.64 12.19
N LEU A 128 26.67 -10.77 12.79
CA LEU A 128 25.41 -10.29 12.26
C LEU A 128 24.73 -9.41 13.32
N GLU A 129 24.06 -8.35 12.89
CA GLU A 129 23.23 -7.51 13.75
C GLU A 129 22.17 -8.36 14.45
N GLU A 130 22.03 -8.13 15.75
CA GLU A 130 21.01 -8.77 16.58
C GLU A 130 19.69 -8.01 16.41
N LEU A 131 18.66 -8.74 16.00
CA LEU A 131 17.29 -8.24 15.93
C LEU A 131 16.49 -8.72 17.15
N GLU A 132 15.38 -8.02 17.42
CA GLU A 132 14.42 -8.41 18.46
C GLU A 132 13.87 -9.83 18.22
N ARG A 133 13.85 -10.65 19.27
CA ARG A 133 13.38 -12.05 19.23
C ARG A 133 12.10 -12.28 20.01
N GLU A 134 11.74 -11.36 20.90
CA GLU A 134 10.55 -11.39 21.75
C GLU A 134 9.66 -10.16 21.50
N PRO A 135 9.16 -9.93 20.28
CA PRO A 135 8.42 -8.72 19.92
C PRO A 135 7.09 -8.56 20.68
N ALA A 136 6.62 -9.61 21.37
CA ALA A 136 5.39 -9.58 22.15
C ALA A 136 5.40 -8.53 23.27
N HIS A 137 6.57 -8.13 23.78
CA HIS A 137 6.65 -7.10 24.82
C HIS A 137 6.29 -5.69 24.32
N PHE A 138 6.24 -5.45 23.00
CA PHE A 138 5.75 -4.20 22.42
C PHE A 138 4.22 -4.15 22.31
N LEU A 139 3.52 -5.25 22.59
CA LEU A 139 2.06 -5.27 22.56
C LEU A 139 1.52 -4.46 23.75
N PRO A 140 0.62 -3.49 23.52
CA PRO A 140 -0.07 -2.83 24.62
C PRO A 140 -1.02 -3.80 25.32
N ASP A 141 -1.38 -3.49 26.56
CA ASP A 141 -2.46 -4.18 27.26
C ASP A 141 -3.74 -4.10 26.42
N VAL A 142 -4.37 -5.24 26.16
CA VAL A 142 -5.62 -5.32 25.40
C VAL A 142 -6.75 -4.78 26.28
N THR A 143 -7.08 -3.51 26.12
CA THR A 143 -8.27 -2.91 26.72
C THR A 143 -9.39 -2.90 25.69
N ASP A 144 -10.56 -3.44 26.04
CA ASP A 144 -11.75 -3.48 25.17
C ASP A 144 -12.27 -2.08 24.76
N GLU A 145 -11.72 -1.00 25.34
CA GLU A 145 -12.14 0.39 25.12
C GLU A 145 -11.84 0.95 23.72
N HIS A 146 -11.06 0.26 22.87
CA HIS A 146 -10.57 0.80 21.59
C HIS A 146 -11.10 0.10 20.33
N LEU A 147 -12.02 -0.86 20.45
CA LEU A 147 -12.64 -1.54 19.33
C LEU A 147 -14.11 -1.15 19.28
N ASP A 148 -14.46 -0.07 18.56
CA ASP A 148 -15.88 0.18 18.22
C ASP A 148 -16.47 -1.10 17.62
N ASP A 149 -17.64 -1.54 18.06
CA ASP A 149 -18.27 -2.81 17.66
C ASP A 149 -18.89 -2.79 16.25
N ASP A 150 -18.84 -1.65 15.56
CA ASP A 150 -19.48 -1.45 14.25
C ASP A 150 -18.64 -2.05 13.11
N VAL A 151 -18.54 -3.39 13.07
CA VAL A 151 -18.06 -4.13 11.89
C VAL A 151 -19.26 -4.66 11.11
N VAL A 152 -19.34 -4.31 9.83
CA VAL A 152 -20.33 -4.90 8.93
C VAL A 152 -19.82 -6.24 8.41
N LYS A 153 -20.56 -7.31 8.67
CA LYS A 153 -20.25 -8.64 8.13
C LYS A 153 -20.79 -8.76 6.70
N ILE A 154 -19.93 -9.18 5.77
CA ILE A 154 -20.28 -9.40 4.37
C ILE A 154 -20.05 -10.88 4.03
N ASP A 155 -21.12 -11.55 3.62
CA ASP A 155 -21.05 -12.89 3.05
C ASP A 155 -20.76 -12.80 1.53
N LEU A 156 -19.59 -13.28 1.14
CA LEU A 156 -19.08 -13.29 -0.24
C LEU A 156 -19.57 -14.50 -1.05
N ASN A 157 -20.32 -15.43 -0.45
CA ASN A 157 -20.90 -16.57 -1.16
C ASN A 157 -22.31 -16.26 -1.72
N GLN A 158 -22.75 -15.01 -1.65
CA GLN A 158 -23.96 -14.53 -2.31
C GLN A 158 -23.69 -14.18 -3.78
N PRO A 159 -24.72 -14.14 -4.66
CA PRO A 159 -24.57 -13.62 -6.01
C PRO A 159 -23.98 -12.19 -6.01
N MET A 160 -23.12 -11.88 -6.97
CA MET A 160 -22.39 -10.60 -7.04
C MET A 160 -23.31 -9.37 -6.92
N ASP A 161 -24.49 -9.39 -7.54
CA ASP A 161 -25.46 -8.29 -7.43
C ASP A 161 -26.01 -8.10 -6.01
N GLN A 162 -26.16 -9.17 -5.23
CA GLN A 162 -26.56 -9.07 -3.83
C GLN A 162 -25.41 -8.54 -2.96
N ILE A 163 -24.18 -8.99 -3.20
CA ILE A 163 -22.99 -8.44 -2.53
C ILE A 163 -22.92 -6.93 -2.76
N ARG A 164 -23.05 -6.48 -4.01
CA ARG A 164 -23.03 -5.06 -4.38
C ARG A 164 -24.20 -4.29 -3.76
N ALA A 165 -25.40 -4.86 -3.76
CA ALA A 165 -26.57 -4.22 -3.14
C ALA A 165 -26.39 -4.04 -1.62
N THR A 166 -25.75 -4.99 -0.94
CA THR A 166 -25.38 -4.84 0.47
C THR A 166 -24.31 -3.76 0.66
N LEU A 167 -23.22 -3.80 -0.13
CA LEU A 167 -22.14 -2.79 -0.05
C LEU A 167 -22.64 -1.37 -0.31
N SER A 168 -23.60 -1.19 -1.23
CA SER A 168 -24.18 0.11 -1.59
C SER A 168 -24.92 0.80 -0.42
N GLN A 169 -25.32 0.05 0.61
CA GLN A 169 -25.98 0.59 1.80
C GLN A 169 -25.01 1.36 2.72
N TYR A 170 -23.70 1.20 2.54
CA TYR A 170 -22.68 1.73 3.43
C TYR A 170 -21.82 2.80 2.74
N PRO A 171 -21.46 3.89 3.45
CA PRO A 171 -20.55 4.89 2.90
C PRO A 171 -19.10 4.38 2.89
N VAL A 172 -18.23 5.09 2.16
CA VAL A 172 -16.77 4.94 2.31
C VAL A 172 -16.36 5.14 3.77
N LYS A 173 -15.21 4.57 4.15
CA LYS A 173 -14.70 4.48 5.54
C LYS A 173 -15.38 3.42 6.41
N THR A 174 -16.47 2.81 5.97
CA THR A 174 -17.11 1.69 6.70
C THR A 174 -16.17 0.50 6.80
N ARG A 175 -16.02 -0.06 8.01
CA ARG A 175 -15.22 -1.26 8.27
C ARG A 175 -16.04 -2.52 8.03
N LEU A 176 -15.43 -3.48 7.34
CA LEU A 176 -16.03 -4.73 6.91
C LEU A 176 -15.29 -5.94 7.49
N SER A 177 -16.02 -7.00 7.73
CA SER A 177 -15.51 -8.36 7.95
C SER A 177 -16.06 -9.26 6.85
N LEU A 178 -15.19 -9.73 5.96
CA LEU A 178 -15.55 -10.50 4.78
C LEU A 178 -15.40 -12.00 5.06
N SER A 179 -16.41 -12.80 4.73
CA SER A 179 -16.34 -14.27 4.81
C SER A 179 -16.89 -14.89 3.53
N GLY A 180 -16.23 -15.93 3.02
CA GLY A 180 -16.61 -16.63 1.79
C GLY A 180 -15.47 -16.72 0.79
N THR A 181 -15.82 -16.84 -0.49
CA THR A 181 -14.86 -17.09 -1.57
C THR A 181 -14.27 -15.79 -2.13
N LEU A 182 -12.95 -15.76 -2.28
CA LEU A 182 -12.23 -14.73 -3.02
C LEU A 182 -11.44 -15.34 -4.17
N VAL A 183 -11.47 -14.66 -5.32
CA VAL A 183 -10.59 -14.98 -6.43
C VAL A 183 -9.37 -14.08 -6.37
N VAL A 184 -8.18 -14.67 -6.40
CA VAL A 184 -6.93 -13.92 -6.32
C VAL A 184 -6.35 -13.76 -7.72
N ALA A 185 -6.08 -12.53 -8.13
CA ALA A 185 -5.42 -12.23 -9.39
C ALA A 185 -4.62 -10.94 -9.27
N ARG A 186 -3.46 -10.85 -9.92
CA ARG A 186 -2.62 -9.63 -9.92
C ARG A 186 -1.97 -9.40 -11.28
N ASP A 187 -0.88 -8.64 -11.31
CA ASP A 187 -0.24 -8.05 -12.47
C ASP A 187 -0.26 -8.92 -13.75
N ILE A 188 0.37 -10.10 -13.76
CA ILE A 188 0.46 -10.94 -14.98
C ILE A 188 -0.90 -11.58 -15.33
N ALA A 189 -1.67 -12.04 -14.34
CA ALA A 189 -3.00 -12.60 -14.57
C ALA A 189 -3.95 -11.56 -15.18
N HIS A 190 -3.93 -10.31 -14.71
CA HIS A 190 -4.72 -9.21 -15.28
C HIS A 190 -4.28 -8.91 -16.72
N ALA A 191 -2.98 -8.90 -17.00
CA ALA A 191 -2.48 -8.71 -18.37
C ALA A 191 -2.99 -9.80 -19.33
N LYS A 192 -2.91 -11.09 -18.93
CA LYS A 192 -3.45 -12.21 -19.74
C LYS A 192 -4.96 -12.12 -19.96
N ILE A 193 -5.72 -11.75 -18.93
CA ILE A 193 -7.18 -11.60 -19.03
C ILE A 193 -7.53 -10.42 -19.94
N LYS A 194 -6.76 -9.33 -19.88
CA LYS A 194 -6.89 -8.21 -20.82
C LYS A 194 -6.61 -8.65 -22.25
N GLU A 195 -5.54 -9.40 -22.50
CA GLU A 195 -5.21 -9.94 -23.83
C GLU A 195 -6.36 -10.78 -24.40
N LYS A 196 -6.98 -11.64 -23.58
CA LYS A 196 -8.17 -12.42 -23.95
C LYS A 196 -9.35 -11.51 -24.33
N LEU A 197 -9.66 -10.51 -23.50
CA LEU A 197 -10.74 -9.56 -23.79
C LEU A 197 -10.48 -8.75 -25.07
N ASP A 198 -9.25 -8.30 -25.29
CA ASP A 198 -8.86 -7.57 -26.50
C ASP A 198 -8.96 -8.46 -27.76
N ALA A 199 -8.79 -9.78 -27.60
CA ALA A 199 -9.01 -10.79 -28.65
C ALA A 199 -10.50 -11.15 -28.86
N GLY A 200 -11.42 -10.56 -28.09
CA GLY A 200 -12.85 -10.81 -28.17
C GLY A 200 -13.33 -12.05 -27.41
N GLU A 201 -12.48 -12.66 -26.58
CA GLU A 201 -12.90 -13.71 -25.65
C GLU A 201 -13.74 -13.12 -24.50
N PRO A 202 -14.64 -13.91 -23.88
CA PRO A 202 -15.45 -13.43 -22.77
C PRO A 202 -14.64 -13.22 -21.49
N MET A 203 -15.15 -12.36 -20.60
CA MET A 203 -14.66 -12.25 -19.22
C MET A 203 -14.79 -13.61 -18.51
N PRO A 204 -13.72 -14.14 -17.88
CA PRO A 204 -13.79 -15.38 -17.12
C PRO A 204 -14.84 -15.33 -16.01
N ASP A 205 -15.60 -16.42 -15.85
CA ASP A 205 -16.70 -16.52 -14.87
C ASP A 205 -16.23 -16.22 -13.45
N TYR A 206 -15.04 -16.71 -13.07
CA TYR A 206 -14.46 -16.47 -11.76
C TYR A 206 -14.20 -14.98 -11.44
N LEU A 207 -14.06 -14.10 -12.44
CA LEU A 207 -13.94 -12.65 -12.22
C LEU A 207 -15.28 -11.92 -12.17
N LYS A 208 -16.35 -12.56 -12.67
CA LYS A 208 -17.73 -12.03 -12.62
C LYS A 208 -18.41 -12.42 -11.31
N ASP A 209 -18.18 -13.65 -10.89
CA ASP A 209 -18.95 -14.28 -9.82
C ASP A 209 -18.36 -14.03 -8.42
N HIS A 210 -17.07 -13.69 -8.33
CA HIS A 210 -16.36 -13.52 -7.05
C HIS A 210 -15.66 -12.17 -6.93
N ALA A 211 -15.49 -11.71 -5.68
CA ALA A 211 -14.67 -10.54 -5.40
C ALA A 211 -13.18 -10.85 -5.67
N VAL A 212 -12.48 -9.88 -6.25
CA VAL A 212 -11.13 -10.07 -6.79
C VAL A 212 -10.10 -9.50 -5.82
N TYR A 213 -9.33 -10.38 -5.19
CA TYR A 213 -8.26 -10.05 -4.29
C TYR A 213 -6.93 -9.90 -5.02
N TYR A 214 -6.31 -8.72 -4.94
CA TYR A 214 -4.99 -8.52 -5.53
C TYR A 214 -3.94 -8.93 -4.51
N ALA A 215 -3.39 -10.13 -4.68
CA ALA A 215 -2.32 -10.65 -3.85
C ALA A 215 -1.51 -11.72 -4.57
N GLY A 216 -0.38 -12.13 -3.97
CA GLY A 216 0.38 -13.30 -4.37
C GLY A 216 0.87 -14.02 -3.11
N PRO A 217 0.60 -15.32 -2.93
CA PRO A 217 0.92 -16.02 -1.70
C PRO A 217 2.43 -16.28 -1.58
N ALA A 218 2.95 -16.25 -0.35
CA ALA A 218 4.20 -16.91 -0.04
C ALA A 218 4.02 -18.44 -0.01
N LYS A 219 5.14 -19.18 0.03
CA LYS A 219 5.12 -20.65 0.17
C LYS A 219 4.35 -21.06 1.43
N THR A 220 3.48 -22.06 1.30
CA THR A 220 2.72 -22.63 2.42
C THR A 220 3.63 -23.52 3.28
N PRO A 221 3.77 -23.23 4.59
CA PRO A 221 4.46 -24.13 5.52
C PRO A 221 3.74 -25.47 5.65
N GLU A 222 4.47 -26.53 5.95
CA GLU A 222 3.88 -27.85 6.21
C GLU A 222 2.89 -27.78 7.39
N GLY A 223 1.70 -28.35 7.20
CA GLY A 223 0.63 -28.35 8.21
C GLY A 223 -0.18 -27.05 8.32
N TYR A 224 0.10 -26.03 7.50
CA TYR A 224 -0.66 -24.79 7.47
C TYR A 224 -1.62 -24.72 6.27
N ALA A 225 -2.74 -24.01 6.44
CA ALA A 225 -3.71 -23.79 5.36
C ALA A 225 -3.20 -22.84 4.26
N SER A 226 -2.36 -21.87 4.65
CA SER A 226 -1.82 -20.85 3.75
C SER A 226 -0.43 -20.41 4.22
N GLY A 227 0.43 -20.04 3.26
CA GLY A 227 1.58 -19.17 3.55
C GLY A 227 1.14 -17.72 3.80
N SER A 228 2.06 -16.85 4.21
CA SER A 228 1.79 -15.41 4.34
C SER A 228 1.18 -14.84 3.07
N PHE A 229 0.01 -14.20 3.17
CA PHE A 229 -0.79 -13.85 2.00
C PHE A 229 -1.50 -12.50 2.20
N GLY A 230 -0.71 -11.42 2.16
CA GLY A 230 -1.21 -10.06 2.27
C GLY A 230 -1.49 -9.39 0.92
N PRO A 231 -2.19 -8.25 0.92
CA PRO A 231 -2.58 -7.56 -0.31
C PRO A 231 -1.39 -6.93 -1.04
N THR A 232 -1.48 -6.82 -2.35
CA THR A 232 -0.59 -6.01 -3.18
C THR A 232 -1.16 -4.61 -3.46
N THR A 233 -0.34 -3.70 -3.98
CA THR A 233 -0.74 -2.34 -4.35
C THR A 233 -1.82 -2.35 -5.41
N ALA A 234 -2.98 -1.78 -5.10
CA ALA A 234 -4.13 -1.70 -5.98
C ALA A 234 -3.88 -0.87 -7.25
N GLY A 235 -3.17 0.26 -7.09
CA GLY A 235 -2.89 1.22 -8.15
C GLY A 235 -2.28 0.66 -9.44
N ARG A 236 -1.59 -0.49 -9.36
CA ARG A 236 -0.98 -1.14 -10.54
C ARG A 236 -2.01 -1.81 -11.45
N MET A 237 -3.20 -2.09 -10.94
CA MET A 237 -4.30 -2.69 -11.68
C MET A 237 -5.34 -1.66 -12.14
N ASP A 238 -5.14 -0.36 -11.89
CA ASP A 238 -6.12 0.69 -12.21
C ASP A 238 -6.51 0.72 -13.69
N ALA A 239 -5.56 0.46 -14.60
CA ALA A 239 -5.78 0.48 -16.04
C ALA A 239 -6.75 -0.60 -16.54
N TYR A 240 -7.01 -1.66 -15.76
CA TYR A 240 -7.88 -2.76 -16.17
C TYR A 240 -9.33 -2.58 -15.73
N VAL A 241 -9.58 -1.77 -14.68
CA VAL A 241 -10.86 -1.78 -13.94
C VAL A 241 -12.04 -1.44 -14.83
N ASP A 242 -12.00 -0.33 -15.55
CA ASP A 242 -13.13 0.11 -16.38
C ASP A 242 -13.47 -0.89 -17.49
N GLN A 243 -12.44 -1.42 -18.18
CA GLN A 243 -12.63 -2.44 -19.21
C GLN A 243 -13.23 -3.72 -18.63
N PHE A 244 -12.75 -4.15 -17.46
CA PHE A 244 -13.20 -5.40 -16.83
C PHE A 244 -14.64 -5.26 -16.33
N GLN A 245 -14.99 -4.14 -15.70
CA GLN A 245 -16.35 -3.87 -15.20
C GLN A 245 -17.36 -3.75 -16.35
N LYS A 246 -16.99 -3.11 -17.47
CA LYS A 246 -17.83 -3.09 -18.68
C LYS A 246 -18.08 -4.48 -19.27
N ALA A 247 -17.16 -5.41 -19.06
CA ALA A 247 -17.32 -6.82 -19.42
C ALA A 247 -17.96 -7.68 -18.30
N GLY A 248 -18.43 -7.04 -17.22
CA GLY A 248 -19.14 -7.68 -16.10
C GLY A 248 -18.26 -8.27 -15.01
N GLY A 249 -16.93 -8.12 -15.09
CA GLY A 249 -15.98 -8.66 -14.13
C GLY A 249 -15.36 -7.61 -13.20
N SER A 250 -14.68 -8.05 -12.15
CA SER A 250 -13.96 -7.16 -11.21
C SER A 250 -14.86 -6.10 -10.57
N MET A 251 -16.12 -6.46 -10.28
CA MET A 251 -17.11 -5.56 -9.69
C MET A 251 -16.80 -5.21 -8.25
N VAL A 252 -16.25 -6.15 -7.48
CA VAL A 252 -15.75 -5.93 -6.12
C VAL A 252 -14.28 -6.29 -6.08
N MET A 253 -13.44 -5.32 -5.74
CA MET A 253 -11.98 -5.47 -5.71
C MET A 253 -11.47 -5.34 -4.29
N LEU A 254 -10.48 -6.14 -3.90
CA LEU A 254 -9.86 -6.13 -2.57
C LEU A 254 -8.35 -6.04 -2.72
N ALA A 255 -7.70 -5.04 -2.12
CA ALA A 255 -6.25 -4.83 -2.21
C ALA A 255 -5.76 -3.87 -1.11
N LYS A 256 -4.62 -3.19 -1.32
CA LYS A 256 -4.19 -2.07 -0.44
C LYS A 256 -3.73 -0.85 -1.22
N GLY A 257 -3.74 0.29 -0.53
CA GLY A 257 -3.34 1.60 -1.06
C GLY A 257 -4.49 2.39 -1.66
N ASN A 258 -4.31 3.70 -1.77
CA ASN A 258 -5.17 4.58 -2.55
C ASN A 258 -5.07 4.28 -4.05
N ARG A 259 -6.08 4.68 -4.82
CA ARG A 259 -6.19 4.44 -6.27
C ARG A 259 -6.37 5.75 -7.03
N SER A 260 -6.27 5.69 -8.35
CA SER A 260 -6.52 6.84 -9.22
C SER A 260 -8.02 7.13 -9.39
N ASP A 261 -8.34 8.38 -9.76
CA ASP A 261 -9.71 8.82 -10.06
C ASP A 261 -10.37 7.98 -11.17
N ALA A 262 -9.59 7.36 -12.05
CA ALA A 262 -10.11 6.47 -13.09
C ALA A 262 -10.90 5.30 -12.49
N VAL A 263 -10.45 4.76 -11.36
CA VAL A 263 -11.14 3.67 -10.65
C VAL A 263 -12.42 4.17 -9.98
N THR A 264 -12.36 5.34 -9.34
CA THR A 264 -13.54 5.99 -8.73
C THR A 264 -14.63 6.24 -9.77
N ASN A 265 -14.25 6.74 -10.94
CA ASN A 265 -15.17 6.96 -12.05
C ASN A 265 -15.73 5.64 -12.62
N ALA A 266 -14.89 4.61 -12.76
CA ALA A 266 -15.33 3.28 -13.22
C ALA A 266 -16.33 2.65 -12.26
N CYS A 267 -16.05 2.67 -10.96
CA CYS A 267 -16.96 2.18 -9.93
C CYS A 267 -18.31 2.92 -9.94
N ALA A 268 -18.30 4.24 -10.08
CA ALA A 268 -19.53 5.03 -10.21
C ALA A 268 -20.33 4.69 -11.49
N ALA A 269 -19.63 4.46 -12.61
CA ALA A 269 -20.27 4.20 -13.90
C ALA A 269 -20.87 2.79 -13.99
N ASN A 270 -20.23 1.80 -13.36
CA ASN A 270 -20.59 0.39 -13.48
C ASN A 270 -21.22 -0.18 -12.19
N GLY A 271 -21.25 0.58 -11.10
CA GLY A 271 -21.72 0.14 -9.79
C GLY A 271 -20.75 -0.85 -9.12
N GLY A 272 -19.45 -0.55 -9.19
CA GLY A 272 -18.38 -1.36 -8.58
C GLY A 272 -17.91 -0.83 -7.22
N PHE A 273 -17.08 -1.59 -6.53
CA PHE A 273 -16.52 -1.26 -5.22
C PHE A 273 -15.03 -1.59 -5.14
N TYR A 274 -14.27 -0.75 -4.43
CA TYR A 274 -12.92 -1.09 -3.97
C TYR A 274 -12.88 -1.15 -2.45
N LEU A 275 -12.46 -2.30 -1.96
CA LEU A 275 -12.26 -2.61 -0.56
C LEU A 275 -10.76 -2.56 -0.23
N GLY A 276 -10.39 -1.76 0.76
CA GLY A 276 -9.02 -1.67 1.26
C GLY A 276 -8.79 -2.62 2.42
N SER A 277 -7.91 -3.61 2.23
CA SER A 277 -7.36 -4.44 3.31
C SER A 277 -6.14 -3.77 3.93
N ILE A 278 -5.79 -4.20 5.14
CA ILE A 278 -4.58 -3.76 5.83
C ILE A 278 -3.36 -4.38 5.15
N GLY A 279 -2.48 -3.54 4.62
CA GLY A 279 -1.20 -3.93 4.05
C GLY A 279 -0.14 -4.18 5.13
N GLY A 280 0.59 -5.30 5.04
CA GLY A 280 1.64 -5.63 6.01
C GLY A 280 1.41 -6.93 6.80
N PRO A 281 0.29 -7.12 7.52
CA PRO A 281 0.09 -8.25 8.45
C PRO A 281 -0.24 -9.58 7.74
N ALA A 282 0.52 -9.95 6.71
CA ALA A 282 0.29 -11.10 5.85
C ALA A 282 0.28 -12.45 6.59
N ALA A 283 1.12 -12.60 7.62
CA ALA A 283 1.17 -13.81 8.43
C ALA A 283 -0.10 -13.98 9.28
N ARG A 284 -0.61 -12.88 9.86
CA ARG A 284 -1.87 -12.87 10.62
C ARG A 284 -3.06 -13.18 9.74
N LEU A 285 -3.16 -12.56 8.55
CA LEU A 285 -4.21 -12.87 7.59
C LEU A 285 -4.19 -14.36 7.20
N ALA A 286 -3.02 -14.93 6.97
CA ALA A 286 -2.87 -16.35 6.63
C ALA A 286 -3.28 -17.29 7.77
N GLN A 287 -2.91 -16.95 9.01
CA GLN A 287 -3.20 -17.77 10.19
C GLN A 287 -4.67 -17.68 10.59
N ASP A 288 -5.21 -16.47 10.64
CA ASP A 288 -6.48 -16.19 11.29
C ASP A 288 -7.64 -16.17 10.28
N CYS A 289 -7.41 -15.72 9.03
CA CYS A 289 -8.49 -15.49 8.07
C CYS A 289 -8.56 -16.51 6.93
N ILE A 290 -7.44 -16.97 6.38
CA ILE A 290 -7.42 -17.81 5.17
C ILE A 290 -7.49 -19.30 5.54
N LYS A 291 -8.52 -20.00 5.08
CA LYS A 291 -8.81 -21.39 5.45
C LYS A 291 -8.49 -22.40 4.36
N LYS A 292 -8.47 -21.97 3.11
CA LYS A 292 -8.19 -22.82 1.95
C LYS A 292 -7.56 -22.00 0.83
N VAL A 293 -6.61 -22.59 0.09
CA VAL A 293 -5.94 -21.99 -1.07
C VAL A 293 -5.80 -23.02 -2.17
N GLU A 294 -6.36 -22.73 -3.35
CA GLU A 294 -6.27 -23.57 -4.54
C GLU A 294 -5.87 -22.76 -5.75
N VAL A 295 -5.03 -23.33 -6.62
CA VAL A 295 -4.78 -22.73 -7.95
C VAL A 295 -6.01 -22.94 -8.81
N LEU A 296 -6.53 -21.86 -9.39
CA LEU A 296 -7.72 -21.87 -10.23
C LEU A 296 -7.38 -21.82 -11.72
N ASP A 297 -6.43 -20.96 -12.11
CA ASP A 297 -5.99 -20.81 -13.50
C ASP A 297 -4.54 -20.31 -13.57
N TYR A 298 -3.89 -20.47 -14.73
CA TYR A 298 -2.52 -20.04 -15.02
C TYR A 298 -1.47 -20.52 -14.00
N ALA A 299 -1.51 -21.81 -13.66
CA ALA A 299 -0.59 -22.44 -12.70
C ALA A 299 0.89 -22.20 -13.04
N GLU A 300 1.23 -22.02 -14.31
CA GLU A 300 2.59 -21.73 -14.78
C GLU A 300 3.15 -20.39 -14.29
N LEU A 301 2.31 -19.48 -13.78
CA LEU A 301 2.72 -18.17 -13.28
C LEU A 301 3.21 -18.19 -11.82
N GLY A 302 3.24 -19.35 -11.18
CA GLY A 302 3.67 -19.47 -9.79
C GLY A 302 2.80 -18.61 -8.86
N MET A 303 3.42 -17.71 -8.08
CA MET A 303 2.69 -16.85 -7.14
C MET A 303 1.74 -15.84 -7.83
N GLU A 304 1.88 -15.61 -9.13
CA GLU A 304 0.99 -14.75 -9.93
C GLU A 304 -0.11 -15.51 -10.67
N ALA A 305 -0.26 -16.82 -10.42
CA ALA A 305 -1.42 -17.59 -10.88
C ALA A 305 -2.73 -16.99 -10.38
N VAL A 306 -3.85 -17.39 -10.99
CA VAL A 306 -5.17 -17.11 -10.41
C VAL A 306 -5.43 -18.15 -9.33
N TRP A 307 -5.79 -17.70 -8.13
CA TRP A 307 -6.11 -18.57 -7.01
C TRP A 307 -7.57 -18.44 -6.62
N CYS A 308 -8.11 -19.48 -6.00
CA CYS A 308 -9.37 -19.44 -5.27
C CYS A 308 -9.05 -19.65 -3.78
N ILE A 309 -9.52 -18.75 -2.93
CA ILE A 309 -9.31 -18.84 -1.49
C ILE A 309 -10.63 -18.74 -0.73
N GLU A 310 -10.72 -19.47 0.38
CA GLU A 310 -11.80 -19.34 1.34
C GLU A 310 -11.31 -18.52 2.53
N VAL A 311 -12.03 -17.45 2.86
CA VAL A 311 -11.70 -16.56 3.97
C VAL A 311 -12.81 -16.48 5.00
N VAL A 312 -12.43 -16.24 6.25
CA VAL A 312 -13.32 -15.98 7.38
C VAL A 312 -12.81 -14.75 8.11
N ASP A 313 -13.73 -13.87 8.50
CA ASP A 313 -13.44 -12.64 9.24
C ASP A 313 -12.30 -11.79 8.66
N PHE A 314 -12.23 -11.69 7.32
CA PHE A 314 -11.18 -10.96 6.63
C PHE A 314 -11.43 -9.45 6.71
N PRO A 315 -10.53 -8.65 7.30
CA PRO A 315 -10.77 -7.23 7.53
C PRO A 315 -10.57 -6.39 6.27
N ALA A 316 -11.52 -5.49 6.02
CA ALA A 316 -11.44 -4.50 4.96
C ALA A 316 -12.18 -3.19 5.31
N PHE A 317 -12.00 -2.17 4.48
CA PHE A 317 -12.76 -0.92 4.52
C PHE A 317 -13.36 -0.64 3.14
N VAL A 318 -14.54 -0.05 3.08
CA VAL A 318 -15.04 0.54 1.82
C VAL A 318 -14.17 1.76 1.50
N VAL A 319 -13.34 1.65 0.45
CA VAL A 319 -12.45 2.73 0.02
C VAL A 319 -13.08 3.52 -1.11
N VAL A 320 -13.59 2.85 -2.14
CA VAL A 320 -14.38 3.47 -3.22
C VAL A 320 -15.74 2.79 -3.28
N ASP A 321 -16.79 3.60 -3.37
CA ASP A 321 -18.16 3.13 -3.54
C ASP A 321 -18.68 3.24 -4.98
N ASP A 322 -19.89 2.77 -5.19
CA ASP A 322 -20.64 2.82 -6.44
C ASP A 322 -21.22 4.21 -6.79
N LYS A 323 -20.86 5.25 -6.02
CA LYS A 323 -21.43 6.60 -6.11
C LYS A 323 -20.37 7.67 -6.43
N GLY A 324 -19.11 7.24 -6.61
CA GLY A 324 -17.99 8.13 -6.93
C GLY A 324 -17.34 8.78 -5.69
N ASN A 325 -17.56 8.20 -4.50
CA ASN A 325 -16.86 8.60 -3.29
C ASN A 325 -15.56 7.80 -3.12
N ASP A 326 -14.55 8.44 -2.54
CA ASP A 326 -13.25 7.83 -2.24
C ASP A 326 -12.81 8.26 -0.83
N PHE A 327 -12.44 7.28 0.00
CA PHE A 327 -11.88 7.45 1.34
C PHE A 327 -10.76 8.50 1.37
N PHE A 328 -9.87 8.49 0.37
CA PHE A 328 -8.62 9.24 0.39
C PHE A 328 -8.72 10.64 -0.23
N LYS A 329 -9.84 10.97 -0.88
CA LYS A 329 -10.02 12.19 -1.70
C LYS A 329 -9.56 13.48 -1.00
N ASP A 330 -9.86 13.64 0.28
CA ASP A 330 -9.54 14.84 1.05
C ASP A 330 -8.08 14.90 1.53
N THR A 331 -7.37 13.78 1.51
CA THR A 331 -6.00 13.65 2.07
C THR A 331 -4.93 13.51 0.99
N THR A 332 -5.26 12.94 -0.16
CA THR A 332 -4.32 12.72 -1.27
C THR A 332 -4.56 13.66 -2.46
N GLY A 333 -5.60 14.50 -2.41
CA GLY A 333 -5.89 15.47 -3.47
C GLY A 333 -4.79 16.53 -3.64
N PRO A 334 -4.62 17.10 -4.84
CA PRO A 334 -3.66 18.17 -5.07
C PRO A 334 -4.06 19.41 -4.27
N THR A 335 -3.15 19.93 -3.43
CA THR A 335 -3.31 21.22 -2.73
C THR A 335 -3.19 22.43 -3.67
N LEU A 336 -2.95 22.19 -4.96
CA LEU A 336 -2.64 23.20 -5.97
C LEU A 336 -3.80 23.35 -6.96
N GLN A 337 -4.78 24.19 -6.61
CA GLN A 337 -5.57 24.88 -7.63
C GLN A 337 -4.75 26.09 -8.10
N ILE A 338 -4.12 26.00 -9.27
CA ILE A 338 -3.68 27.22 -9.95
C ILE A 338 -4.98 27.98 -10.22
N GLY A 339 -5.14 29.13 -9.56
CA GLY A 339 -6.37 29.92 -9.60
C GLY A 339 -6.89 30.04 -11.02
N LYS A 340 -8.20 29.85 -11.21
CA LYS A 340 -8.87 30.33 -12.42
C LYS A 340 -8.42 31.78 -12.59
N GLY A 341 -7.63 32.05 -13.63
CA GLY A 341 -7.27 33.41 -13.98
C GLY A 341 -8.55 34.26 -14.09
N PRO A 342 -8.46 35.59 -13.86
CA PRO A 342 -9.64 36.43 -13.99
C PRO A 342 -10.28 36.16 -15.34
N LYS A 343 -11.58 35.87 -15.34
CA LYS A 343 -12.35 35.75 -16.58
C LYS A 343 -12.13 37.05 -17.35
N ALA A 344 -11.60 36.92 -18.57
CA ALA A 344 -11.64 37.97 -19.57
C ALA A 344 -13.09 38.31 -19.90
#